data_AF-A0A3B8KZ23-F1
#
_entry.id   AF-A0A3B8KZ23-F1
#
_cell.length_a   1.000
_cell.length_b   1.000
_cell.length_c   1.000
_cell.angle_alpha   90.00
_cell.angle_beta   90.00
_cell.angle_gamma   90.00
#
_symmetry.space_group_name_H-M   'P 1'
#
loop_
_entity.id
_entity.type
_entity.pdbx_description
1 polymer ?
#
loop_
_entity_poly.entity_id
_entity_poly.type
_entity_poly.pdbx_seq_one_letter_code
_entity_poly.pdbx_strand_id
1 'polypeptide(L)'
;MRSHTLNRVGRLLPLLVATVAWAPGALHGADPKASPTLVSVKRIWDKAPHCAFTDLLRWKKKWLCCFREATGHGGDNGTVRVITSPDGVSWNSLAVLKQPGIDLRDPKLSIHPDGRLMLLMGGIVNLNGKYHTRSPRVAFSHDGHTWSPPATVLAEDHWLWRVTWHKRTGWAVSKLNEGRKPRRGFLYKTRDGIKYEYVTEMETEGISETTLRFLPDDTMVALIRPRWIGLSKPPYRKWSYTNIGQPIGGPNFLITPQGTMWAAGRKYGQAAKTSLATMTGTTFQHVLELPSGGDTSYPGMVLHDGLLWMSYYSSHEGGKTSIFLAKIKL
;
A
#
# COMPACT_ATOMS: atom_id res chain seq x y z
N MET A 1 -56.95 -61.19 -4.47
CA MET A 1 -55.81 -60.43 -5.04
C MET A 1 -55.16 -59.64 -3.93
N ARG A 2 -53.83 -59.64 -3.90
CA ARG A 2 -52.96 -59.13 -2.84
C ARG A 2 -53.17 -57.64 -2.60
N SER A 3 -53.14 -57.22 -1.33
CA SER A 3 -52.69 -55.88 -0.94
C SER A 3 -52.29 -55.91 0.54
N HIS A 4 -50.99 -55.90 0.79
CA HIS A 4 -50.38 -55.76 2.11
C HIS A 4 -50.32 -54.27 2.47
N THR A 5 -50.99 -53.86 3.55
CA THR A 5 -50.76 -52.57 4.20
C THR A 5 -49.71 -52.73 5.30
N LEU A 6 -48.47 -52.29 5.00
CA LEU A 6 -47.40 -52.14 5.98
C LEU A 6 -47.63 -50.87 6.82
N ASN A 7 -47.82 -51.05 8.12
CA ASN A 7 -47.65 -49.99 9.11
C ASN A 7 -46.17 -49.61 9.21
N ARG A 8 -45.79 -48.41 8.77
CA ARG A 8 -44.53 -47.76 9.14
C ARG A 8 -44.81 -46.69 10.19
N VAL A 9 -44.47 -47.01 11.44
CA VAL A 9 -44.35 -46.02 12.51
C VAL A 9 -43.08 -45.22 12.26
N GLY A 10 -43.23 -43.99 11.77
CA GLY A 10 -42.12 -43.04 11.66
C GLY A 10 -41.76 -42.50 13.04
N ARG A 11 -40.58 -42.87 13.56
CA ARG A 11 -39.97 -42.20 14.71
C ARG A 11 -39.50 -40.81 14.27
N LEU A 12 -40.14 -39.77 14.79
CA LEU A 12 -39.61 -38.40 14.74
C LEU A 12 -38.41 -38.31 15.68
N LEU A 13 -37.20 -38.24 15.12
CA LEU A 13 -36.02 -37.76 15.85
C LEU A 13 -36.13 -36.24 15.98
N PRO A 14 -35.99 -35.64 17.18
CA PRO A 14 -35.83 -34.20 17.28
C PRO A 14 -34.47 -33.82 16.68
N LEU A 15 -34.50 -33.04 15.60
CA LEU A 15 -33.29 -32.44 15.03
C LEU A 15 -32.84 -31.36 16.03
N LEU A 16 -31.84 -31.67 16.86
CA LEU A 16 -31.16 -30.68 17.68
C LEU A 16 -30.40 -29.74 16.74
N VAL A 17 -30.99 -28.60 16.41
CA VAL A 17 -30.27 -27.52 15.73
C VAL A 17 -29.33 -26.92 16.75
N ALA A 18 -28.08 -27.35 16.75
CA ALA A 18 -27.01 -26.71 17.49
C ALA A 18 -26.79 -25.31 16.90
N THR A 19 -27.40 -24.30 17.51
CA THR A 19 -27.05 -22.90 17.27
C THR A 19 -25.63 -22.69 17.78
N VAL A 20 -24.65 -22.75 16.88
CA VAL A 20 -23.29 -22.26 17.16
C VAL A 20 -23.40 -20.74 17.27
N ALA A 21 -23.53 -20.26 18.52
CA ALA A 21 -23.39 -18.85 18.82
C ALA A 21 -21.96 -18.43 18.50
N TRP A 22 -21.77 -17.75 17.36
CA TRP A 22 -20.55 -17.02 17.09
C TRP A 22 -20.47 -15.86 18.07
N ALA A 23 -19.69 -16.03 19.14
CA ALA A 23 -19.25 -14.90 19.94
C ALA A 23 -18.41 -13.97 19.04
N PRO A 24 -18.67 -12.65 19.01
CA PRO A 24 -17.80 -11.72 18.31
C PRO A 24 -16.44 -11.78 19.01
N GLY A 25 -15.45 -12.38 18.33
CA GLY A 25 -14.08 -12.38 18.79
C GLY A 25 -13.64 -10.93 18.99
N ALA A 26 -13.34 -10.57 20.24
CA ALA A 26 -12.65 -9.34 20.55
C ALA A 26 -11.40 -9.28 19.66
N LEU A 27 -11.22 -8.16 18.96
CA LEU A 27 -9.99 -7.84 18.26
C LEU A 27 -8.89 -7.83 19.33
N HIS A 28 -8.17 -8.93 19.47
CA HIS A 28 -7.01 -8.99 20.32
C HIS A 28 -5.99 -8.03 19.71
N GLY A 29 -5.87 -6.85 20.32
CA GLY A 29 -4.69 -6.01 20.13
C GLY A 29 -3.47 -6.89 20.43
N ALA A 30 -2.49 -6.88 19.53
CA ALA A 30 -1.32 -7.73 19.65
C ALA A 30 -0.74 -7.64 21.07
N ASP A 31 -0.62 -8.80 21.73
CA ASP A 31 0.07 -8.97 23.01
C ASP A 31 1.58 -8.61 22.85
N PRO A 32 2.24 -8.12 23.91
CA PRO A 32 3.49 -7.39 23.82
C PRO A 32 4.69 -8.29 23.50
N LYS A 33 5.52 -7.81 22.56
CA LYS A 33 6.76 -8.38 21.98
C LYS A 33 6.58 -9.36 20.82
N ALA A 34 5.79 -9.00 19.81
CA ALA A 34 6.10 -9.49 18.48
C ALA A 34 7.56 -9.11 18.16
N SER A 35 8.42 -10.12 18.03
CA SER A 35 9.87 -9.99 17.86
C SER A 35 10.23 -10.38 16.43
N PRO A 36 9.88 -9.53 15.44
CA PRO A 36 10.10 -9.86 14.06
C PRO A 36 11.60 -10.02 13.80
N THR A 37 11.96 -11.08 13.09
CA THR A 37 13.36 -11.40 12.80
C THR A 37 13.64 -11.17 11.33
N LEU A 38 14.67 -10.37 11.04
CA LEU A 38 15.15 -10.15 9.68
C LEU A 38 15.81 -11.44 9.17
N VAL A 39 15.23 -12.06 8.15
CA VAL A 39 15.73 -13.32 7.56
C VAL A 39 16.80 -13.03 6.51
N SER A 40 16.57 -12.04 5.65
CA SER A 40 17.53 -11.66 4.61
C SER A 40 17.24 -10.26 4.07
N VAL A 41 18.27 -9.58 3.58
CA VAL A 41 18.17 -8.37 2.76
C VAL A 41 19.01 -8.56 1.51
N LYS A 42 18.46 -8.23 0.34
CA LYS A 42 19.20 -8.22 -0.92
C LYS A 42 18.92 -6.94 -1.68
N ARG A 43 19.96 -6.32 -2.24
CA ARG A 43 19.80 -5.30 -3.29
C ARG A 43 19.29 -5.99 -4.55
N ILE A 44 18.16 -5.53 -5.06
CA ILE A 44 17.48 -6.11 -6.24
C ILE A 44 17.58 -5.23 -7.48
N TRP A 45 17.95 -3.95 -7.31
CA TRP A 45 18.12 -3.03 -8.43
C TRP A 45 18.93 -1.77 -8.05
N ASP A 46 19.80 -1.30 -8.95
CA ASP A 46 20.64 -0.11 -8.76
C ASP A 46 21.12 0.52 -10.08
N LYS A 47 20.39 0.35 -11.19
CA LYS A 47 20.91 0.76 -12.52
C LYS A 47 20.90 2.27 -12.76
N ALA A 48 19.94 3.02 -12.22
CA ALA A 48 19.86 4.47 -12.39
C ALA A 48 20.60 5.23 -11.26
N PRO A 49 21.02 6.50 -11.46
CA PRO A 49 21.62 7.33 -10.42
C PRO A 49 20.75 7.50 -9.17
N HIS A 50 19.43 7.54 -9.35
CA HIS A 50 18.45 7.53 -8.27
C HIS A 50 17.36 6.49 -8.53
N CYS A 51 17.19 5.54 -7.60
CA CYS A 51 16.11 4.55 -7.60
C CYS A 51 15.31 4.65 -6.30
N ALA A 52 14.02 4.99 -6.35
CA ALA A 52 13.25 5.24 -5.13
C ALA A 52 11.74 5.01 -5.24
N PHE A 53 11.05 5.15 -4.09
CA PHE A 53 9.59 5.19 -3.98
C PHE A 53 8.88 3.89 -4.35
N THR A 54 9.40 2.78 -3.82
CA THR A 54 9.06 1.43 -4.24
C THR A 54 7.62 1.03 -3.95
N ASP A 55 7.17 -0.02 -4.62
CA ASP A 55 6.08 -0.89 -4.18
C ASP A 55 6.32 -2.33 -4.61
N LEU A 56 5.64 -3.29 -3.98
CA LEU A 56 5.78 -4.72 -4.21
C LEU A 56 4.41 -5.38 -4.34
N LEU A 57 4.26 -6.26 -5.33
CA LEU A 57 3.05 -7.03 -5.58
C LEU A 57 3.39 -8.46 -5.98
N ARG A 58 2.57 -9.41 -5.55
CA ARG A 58 2.60 -10.81 -6.00
C ARG A 58 1.46 -11.01 -6.99
N TRP A 59 1.77 -11.32 -8.27
CA TRP A 59 0.78 -11.46 -9.32
C TRP A 59 1.10 -12.63 -10.24
N LYS A 60 0.10 -13.49 -10.54
CA LYS A 60 0.25 -14.70 -11.39
C LYS A 60 1.51 -15.52 -11.07
N LYS A 61 1.74 -15.83 -9.79
CA LYS A 61 2.93 -16.57 -9.33
C LYS A 61 4.28 -15.94 -9.70
N LYS A 62 4.35 -14.64 -10.07
CA LYS A 62 5.58 -13.82 -10.07
C LYS A 62 5.56 -12.62 -9.09
N TRP A 63 6.73 -12.20 -8.65
CA TRP A 63 6.93 -10.93 -7.97
C TRP A 63 6.99 -9.80 -9.00
N LEU A 64 6.43 -8.66 -8.62
CA LEU A 64 6.54 -7.40 -9.33
C LEU A 64 6.97 -6.34 -8.32
N CYS A 65 8.02 -5.59 -8.64
CA CYS A 65 8.43 -4.42 -7.88
C CYS A 65 8.46 -3.22 -8.83
N CYS A 66 7.86 -2.10 -8.41
CA CYS A 66 7.92 -0.86 -9.16
C CYS A 66 8.62 0.23 -8.36
N PHE A 67 9.28 1.15 -9.04
CA PHE A 67 9.98 2.30 -8.45
C PHE A 67 10.23 3.37 -9.51
N ARG A 68 10.59 4.57 -9.06
CA ARG A 68 11.06 5.65 -9.92
C ARG A 68 12.55 5.49 -10.20
N GLU A 69 12.96 5.73 -11.43
CA GLU A 69 14.34 5.96 -11.85
C GLU A 69 14.54 7.39 -12.34
N ALA A 70 15.64 8.02 -11.94
CA ALA A 70 15.95 9.42 -12.21
C ALA A 70 17.43 9.74 -12.00
N THR A 71 17.81 10.98 -12.26
CA THR A 71 19.13 11.56 -11.96
C THR A 71 19.27 11.96 -10.48
N GLY A 72 18.17 12.33 -9.82
CA GLY A 72 18.16 12.69 -8.40
C GLY A 72 16.79 12.51 -7.74
N HIS A 73 16.65 12.97 -6.49
CA HIS A 73 15.41 12.81 -5.70
C HIS A 73 14.20 13.55 -6.31
N GLY A 74 14.45 14.62 -7.06
CA GLY A 74 13.46 15.41 -7.78
C GLY A 74 14.14 16.48 -8.64
N GLY A 75 13.34 17.25 -9.38
CA GLY A 75 13.83 18.31 -10.28
C GLY A 75 14.07 17.84 -11.72
N ASP A 76 13.94 16.54 -11.98
CA ASP A 76 14.05 15.94 -13.30
C ASP A 76 12.82 15.09 -13.66
N ASN A 77 12.63 14.81 -14.95
CA ASN A 77 11.54 13.96 -15.44
C ASN A 77 11.90 12.48 -15.27
N GLY A 78 11.55 11.93 -14.11
CA GLY A 78 11.76 10.53 -13.78
C GLY A 78 10.84 9.59 -14.56
N THR A 79 11.29 8.34 -14.66
CA THR A 79 10.54 7.24 -15.28
C THR A 79 10.14 6.24 -14.22
N VAL A 80 9.08 5.48 -14.48
CA VAL A 80 8.69 4.38 -13.60
C VAL A 80 9.13 3.06 -14.22
N ARG A 81 9.95 2.31 -13.47
CA ARG A 81 10.35 0.96 -13.83
C ARG A 81 9.48 -0.05 -13.10
N VAL A 82 9.14 -1.13 -13.79
CA VAL A 82 8.63 -2.36 -13.21
C VAL A 82 9.65 -3.47 -13.46
N ILE A 83 10.04 -4.17 -12.42
CA ILE A 83 10.89 -5.36 -12.48
C ILE A 83 10.10 -6.58 -12.00
N THR A 84 10.50 -7.77 -12.46
CA THR A 84 9.85 -9.03 -12.09
C THR A 84 10.84 -10.07 -11.63
N SER A 85 10.37 -11.00 -10.81
CA SER A 85 11.13 -12.16 -10.39
C SER A 85 10.21 -13.36 -10.13
N PRO A 86 10.57 -14.58 -10.56
CA PRO A 86 9.80 -15.78 -10.23
C PRO A 86 9.98 -16.20 -8.76
N ASP A 87 11.15 -15.94 -8.19
CA ASP A 87 11.61 -16.48 -6.89
C ASP A 87 11.98 -15.40 -5.86
N GLY A 88 12.03 -14.14 -6.29
CA GLY A 88 12.47 -13.00 -5.50
C GLY A 88 13.99 -12.93 -5.32
N VAL A 89 14.75 -13.73 -6.07
CA VAL A 89 16.22 -13.74 -6.09
C VAL A 89 16.72 -13.15 -7.41
N SER A 90 16.24 -13.65 -8.55
CA SER A 90 16.66 -13.18 -9.86
C SER A 90 15.67 -12.17 -10.42
N TRP A 91 16.11 -10.93 -10.63
CA TRP A 91 15.26 -9.82 -11.03
C TRP A 91 15.58 -9.32 -12.43
N ASN A 92 14.54 -9.15 -13.25
CA ASN A 92 14.65 -8.66 -14.61
C ASN A 92 13.77 -7.43 -14.80
N SER A 93 14.20 -6.51 -15.67
CA SER A 93 13.31 -5.45 -16.14
C SER A 93 12.11 -6.04 -16.86
N LEU A 94 10.91 -5.59 -16.51
CA LEU A 94 9.66 -5.99 -17.14
C LEU A 94 9.08 -4.89 -18.04
N ALA A 95 9.04 -3.66 -17.51
CA ALA A 95 8.49 -2.50 -18.23
C ALA A 95 9.14 -1.19 -17.76
N VAL A 96 9.10 -0.18 -18.63
CA VAL A 96 9.48 1.21 -18.32
C VAL A 96 8.38 2.12 -18.84
N LEU A 97 7.79 2.90 -17.94
CA LEU A 97 6.79 3.91 -18.25
C LEU A 97 7.44 5.29 -18.19
N LYS A 98 7.22 6.09 -19.22
CA LYS A 98 7.67 7.49 -19.34
C LYS A 98 6.59 8.32 -20.01
N GLN A 99 6.53 9.60 -19.69
CA GLN A 99 5.63 10.55 -20.34
C GLN A 99 6.40 11.85 -20.59
N PRO A 100 6.50 12.34 -21.84
CA PRO A 100 7.22 13.58 -22.14
C PRO A 100 6.74 14.76 -21.30
N GLY A 101 7.67 15.53 -20.74
CA GLY A 101 7.38 16.69 -19.88
C GLY A 101 6.86 16.36 -18.48
N ILE A 102 6.74 15.08 -18.12
CA ILE A 102 6.18 14.64 -16.84
C ILE A 102 7.21 13.81 -16.07
N ASP A 103 7.43 14.14 -14.80
CA ASP A 103 8.12 13.29 -13.83
C ASP A 103 7.12 12.30 -13.23
N LEU A 104 7.20 11.04 -13.68
CA LEU A 104 6.39 9.96 -13.11
C LEU A 104 7.02 9.50 -11.79
N ARG A 105 6.26 9.61 -10.70
CA ARG A 105 6.75 9.39 -9.32
C ARG A 105 5.88 8.44 -8.52
N ASP A 106 6.45 7.97 -7.42
CA ASP A 106 5.76 7.23 -6.35
C ASP A 106 4.83 6.11 -6.84
N PRO A 107 5.30 5.22 -7.73
CA PRO A 107 4.42 4.21 -8.30
C PRO A 107 3.88 3.26 -7.22
N LYS A 108 2.61 2.90 -7.35
CA LYS A 108 1.92 1.90 -6.51
C LYS A 108 1.21 0.88 -7.40
N LEU A 109 1.49 -0.39 -7.15
CA LEU A 109 0.89 -1.52 -7.85
C LEU A 109 -0.38 -1.95 -7.13
N SER A 110 -1.39 -2.29 -7.92
CA SER A 110 -2.60 -2.98 -7.43
C SER A 110 -3.15 -3.91 -8.50
N ILE A 111 -4.00 -4.83 -8.09
CA ILE A 111 -4.77 -5.69 -9.00
C ILE A 111 -6.18 -5.12 -9.07
N HIS A 112 -6.56 -4.64 -10.24
CA HIS A 112 -7.91 -4.15 -10.50
C HIS A 112 -8.92 -5.33 -10.38
N PRO A 113 -10.19 -5.10 -9.97
CA PRO A 113 -11.19 -6.16 -9.81
C PRO A 113 -11.54 -6.97 -11.06
N ASP A 114 -11.09 -6.56 -12.24
CA ASP A 114 -11.20 -7.33 -13.50
C ASP A 114 -9.95 -8.17 -13.80
N GLY A 115 -8.97 -8.21 -12.89
CA GLY A 115 -7.75 -9.01 -13.00
C GLY A 115 -6.57 -8.31 -13.65
N ARG A 116 -6.74 -7.10 -14.21
CA ARG A 116 -5.63 -6.30 -14.74
C ARG A 116 -4.71 -5.79 -13.64
N LEU A 117 -3.43 -5.63 -13.96
CA LEU A 117 -2.54 -4.79 -13.17
C LEU A 117 -2.91 -3.33 -13.37
N MET A 118 -2.85 -2.56 -12.29
CA MET A 118 -3.02 -1.12 -12.28
C MET A 118 -1.82 -0.49 -11.58
N LEU A 119 -1.24 0.51 -12.22
CA LEU A 119 -0.13 1.30 -11.71
C LEU A 119 -0.62 2.73 -11.49
N LEU A 120 -0.72 3.14 -10.23
CA LEU A 120 -0.99 4.53 -9.86
C LEU A 120 0.35 5.24 -9.64
N MET A 121 0.48 6.45 -10.17
CA MET A 121 1.70 7.26 -10.09
C MET A 121 1.33 8.71 -9.80
N GLY A 122 2.23 9.45 -9.18
CA GLY A 122 2.24 10.91 -9.28
C GLY A 122 2.78 11.35 -10.64
N GLY A 123 2.30 12.47 -11.16
CA GLY A 123 2.85 13.10 -12.36
C GLY A 123 3.11 14.56 -12.10
N ILE A 124 4.38 14.95 -11.92
CA ILE A 124 4.76 16.36 -11.83
C ILE A 124 4.94 16.89 -13.25
N VAL A 125 4.25 17.98 -13.57
CA VAL A 125 4.35 18.66 -14.85
C VAL A 125 5.52 19.63 -14.76
N ASN A 126 6.57 19.35 -15.53
CA ASN A 126 7.74 20.22 -15.63
C ASN A 126 7.78 20.84 -17.02
N LEU A 127 7.61 22.17 -17.09
CA LEU A 127 7.73 22.94 -18.33
C LEU A 127 9.07 23.66 -18.31
N ASN A 128 9.92 23.41 -19.32
CA ASN A 128 11.25 24.02 -19.44
C ASN A 128 12.12 23.88 -18.17
N GLY A 129 12.07 22.71 -17.53
CA GLY A 129 12.84 22.42 -16.30
C GLY A 129 12.30 23.08 -15.03
N LYS A 130 11.11 23.68 -15.07
CA LYS A 130 10.45 24.30 -13.91
C LYS A 130 9.18 23.55 -13.54
N TYR A 131 8.97 23.34 -12.24
CA TYR A 131 7.71 22.86 -11.70
C TYR A 131 6.56 23.79 -12.12
N HIS A 132 5.49 23.21 -12.67
CA HIS A 132 4.27 23.94 -13.01
C HIS A 132 3.11 23.52 -12.10
N THR A 133 2.79 22.22 -12.13
CA THR A 133 1.71 21.63 -11.37
C THR A 133 1.98 20.14 -11.21
N ARG A 134 1.05 19.41 -10.58
CA ARG A 134 1.08 17.96 -10.51
C ARG A 134 -0.33 17.41 -10.66
N SER A 135 -0.45 16.19 -11.16
CA SER A 135 -1.70 15.46 -11.14
C SER A 135 -1.40 13.95 -11.21
N PRO A 136 -2.19 13.08 -10.58
CA PRO A 136 -1.94 11.66 -10.64
C PRO A 136 -2.06 11.10 -12.06
N ARG A 137 -1.40 9.96 -12.28
CA ARG A 137 -1.40 9.18 -13.51
C ARG A 137 -1.77 7.74 -13.22
N VAL A 138 -2.50 7.10 -14.13
CA VAL A 138 -2.80 5.68 -14.06
C VAL A 138 -2.42 4.98 -15.37
N ALA A 139 -1.87 3.78 -15.27
CA ALA A 139 -1.67 2.89 -16.41
C ALA A 139 -2.14 1.47 -16.04
N PHE A 140 -2.57 0.71 -17.05
CA PHE A 140 -3.10 -0.65 -16.88
C PHE A 140 -2.36 -1.65 -17.75
N SER A 141 -2.30 -2.91 -17.31
CA SER A 141 -1.71 -4.00 -18.08
C SER A 141 -2.41 -5.33 -17.81
N HIS A 142 -2.52 -6.17 -18.85
CA HIS A 142 -3.07 -7.54 -18.75
C HIS A 142 -1.99 -8.61 -18.53
N ASP A 143 -0.74 -8.31 -18.90
CA ASP A 143 0.39 -9.24 -18.96
C ASP A 143 1.61 -8.77 -18.15
N GLY A 144 1.62 -7.52 -17.68
CA GLY A 144 2.74 -6.86 -17.00
C GLY A 144 3.81 -6.30 -17.93
N HIS A 145 3.79 -6.64 -19.22
CA HIS A 145 4.74 -6.22 -20.24
C HIS A 145 4.24 -5.00 -21.00
N THR A 146 3.02 -5.08 -21.53
CA THR A 146 2.40 -4.02 -22.31
C THR A 146 1.48 -3.21 -21.40
N TRP A 147 1.74 -1.92 -21.32
CA TRP A 147 0.98 -0.98 -20.49
C TRP A 147 0.26 0.04 -21.36
N SER A 148 -0.95 0.43 -20.95
CA SER A 148 -1.61 1.59 -21.55
C SER A 148 -0.76 2.85 -21.34
N PRO A 149 -0.87 3.87 -22.22
CA PRO A 149 -0.31 5.19 -21.94
C PRO A 149 -0.80 5.70 -20.58
N PRO A 150 0.06 6.38 -19.78
CA PRO A 150 -0.37 6.98 -18.52
C PRO A 150 -1.48 8.02 -18.76
N ALA A 151 -2.64 7.78 -18.17
CA ALA A 151 -3.79 8.68 -18.22
C ALA A 151 -3.84 9.56 -16.97
N THR A 152 -4.11 10.85 -17.13
CA THR A 152 -4.34 11.80 -16.03
C THR A 152 -5.63 11.46 -15.29
N VAL A 153 -5.59 11.47 -13.95
CA VAL A 153 -6.78 11.31 -13.09
C VAL A 153 -6.80 12.39 -12.02
N LEU A 154 -8.00 12.83 -11.62
CA LEU A 154 -8.21 14.02 -10.77
C LEU A 154 -7.70 15.32 -11.40
N ALA A 155 -8.10 16.44 -10.78
CA ALA A 155 -7.67 17.77 -11.20
C ALA A 155 -6.17 18.00 -10.89
N GLU A 156 -5.68 19.16 -11.32
CA GLU A 156 -4.35 19.65 -10.96
C GLU A 156 -4.17 19.82 -9.45
N ASP A 157 -2.91 19.86 -9.01
CA ASP A 157 -2.41 19.91 -7.64
C ASP A 157 -2.69 18.68 -6.76
N HIS A 158 -3.53 17.74 -7.23
CA HIS A 158 -3.75 16.47 -6.55
C HIS A 158 -2.49 15.59 -6.54
N TRP A 159 -2.29 14.88 -5.43
CA TRP A 159 -1.37 13.75 -5.33
C TRP A 159 -2.07 12.57 -4.67
N LEU A 160 -2.45 11.59 -5.49
CA LEU A 160 -3.18 10.41 -5.04
C LEU A 160 -2.19 9.32 -4.63
N TRP A 161 -2.19 8.93 -3.36
CA TRP A 161 -1.08 8.15 -2.81
C TRP A 161 -1.08 6.68 -3.24
N ARG A 162 -2.14 5.93 -2.92
CA ARG A 162 -2.29 4.49 -3.18
C ARG A 162 -3.78 4.15 -3.24
N VAL A 163 -4.14 3.24 -4.15
CA VAL A 163 -5.48 2.62 -4.18
C VAL A 163 -5.49 1.33 -3.39
N THR A 164 -6.53 1.14 -2.58
CA THR A 164 -6.87 -0.10 -1.90
C THR A 164 -8.23 -0.58 -2.38
N TRP A 165 -8.28 -1.77 -2.95
CA TRP A 165 -9.53 -2.36 -3.46
C TRP A 165 -10.26 -3.12 -2.36
N HIS A 166 -11.53 -2.78 -2.15
CA HIS A 166 -12.44 -3.43 -1.22
C HIS A 166 -13.81 -3.58 -1.84
N LYS A 167 -14.36 -4.80 -1.86
CA LYS A 167 -15.68 -5.11 -2.46
C LYS A 167 -15.87 -4.46 -3.84
N ARG A 168 -14.89 -4.66 -4.73
CA ARG A 168 -14.83 -4.11 -6.11
C ARG A 168 -14.88 -2.57 -6.18
N THR A 169 -14.48 -1.87 -5.12
CA THR A 169 -14.36 -0.41 -5.06
C THR A 169 -12.93 -0.07 -4.69
N GLY A 170 -12.28 0.79 -5.47
CA GLY A 170 -10.95 1.30 -5.16
C GLY A 170 -11.09 2.53 -4.25
N TRP A 171 -10.29 2.61 -3.20
CA TRP A 171 -10.28 3.72 -2.25
C TRP A 171 -8.88 4.30 -2.14
N ALA A 172 -8.78 5.62 -2.18
CA ALA A 172 -7.50 6.31 -2.14
C ALA A 172 -7.68 7.69 -1.51
N VAL A 173 -6.60 8.17 -0.87
CA VAL A 173 -6.55 9.52 -0.31
C VAL A 173 -5.63 10.37 -1.18
N SER A 174 -6.13 11.53 -1.57
CA SER A 174 -5.37 12.55 -2.27
C SER A 174 -4.97 13.66 -1.31
N LYS A 175 -3.77 14.21 -1.48
CA LYS A 175 -3.37 15.48 -0.84
C LYS A 175 -3.35 16.62 -1.86
N LEU A 176 -3.70 17.81 -1.41
CA LEU A 176 -3.59 19.08 -2.14
C LEU A 176 -2.64 20.02 -1.40
N ASN A 177 -2.15 21.02 -2.12
CA ASN A 177 -1.17 22.04 -1.74
C ASN A 177 0.24 21.46 -1.49
N GLU A 178 1.19 21.86 -2.33
CA GLU A 178 2.61 21.61 -2.12
C GLU A 178 3.25 22.77 -1.34
N GLY A 179 2.97 22.89 -0.04
CA GLY A 179 3.48 24.03 0.75
C GLY A 179 3.32 23.92 2.28
N ARG A 180 3.79 24.95 2.99
CA ARG A 180 3.58 25.16 4.43
C ARG A 180 2.26 25.92 4.63
N LYS A 181 1.18 25.18 4.98
CA LYS A 181 -0.14 25.60 5.53
C LYS A 181 -1.34 25.66 4.55
N PRO A 182 -2.49 25.07 4.95
CA PRO A 182 -2.62 23.68 5.37
C PRO A 182 -2.76 22.77 4.15
N ARG A 183 -2.10 21.60 4.21
CA ARG A 183 -2.38 20.51 3.26
C ARG A 183 -3.76 19.97 3.56
N ARG A 184 -4.54 19.73 2.52
CA ARG A 184 -5.88 19.15 2.61
C ARG A 184 -5.86 17.73 2.08
N GLY A 185 -6.54 16.82 2.76
CA GLY A 185 -6.61 15.40 2.42
C GLY A 185 -8.03 15.02 2.07
N PHE A 186 -8.23 14.32 0.97
CA PHE A 186 -9.57 13.97 0.50
C PHE A 186 -9.64 12.49 0.18
N LEU A 187 -10.64 11.83 0.74
CA LEU A 187 -10.97 10.44 0.43
C LEU A 187 -11.75 10.40 -0.89
N TYR A 188 -11.27 9.57 -1.80
CA TYR A 188 -11.92 9.25 -3.06
C TYR A 188 -12.23 7.76 -3.15
N LYS A 189 -13.25 7.44 -3.94
CA LYS A 189 -13.56 6.07 -4.36
C LYS A 189 -13.62 5.97 -5.89
N THR A 190 -13.40 4.79 -6.44
CA THR A 190 -13.47 4.52 -7.89
C THR A 190 -13.96 3.10 -8.17
N ARG A 191 -14.52 2.89 -9.36
CA ARG A 191 -14.90 1.56 -9.88
C ARG A 191 -13.97 1.05 -10.97
N ASP A 192 -13.25 1.94 -11.63
CA ASP A 192 -12.46 1.67 -12.84
C ASP A 192 -10.99 2.10 -12.71
N GLY A 193 -10.60 2.77 -11.62
CA GLY A 193 -9.26 3.31 -11.43
C GLY A 193 -8.99 4.60 -12.20
N ILE A 194 -9.94 5.11 -12.97
CA ILE A 194 -9.84 6.29 -13.84
C ILE A 194 -10.72 7.42 -13.30
N LYS A 195 -12.01 7.15 -13.08
CA LYS A 195 -12.98 8.10 -12.54
C LYS A 195 -13.04 7.94 -11.03
N TYR A 196 -12.70 9.01 -10.32
CA TYR A 196 -12.73 9.07 -8.87
C TYR A 196 -13.86 9.97 -8.39
N GLU A 197 -14.70 9.43 -7.53
CA GLU A 197 -15.77 10.14 -6.84
C GLU A 197 -15.27 10.62 -5.48
N TYR A 198 -15.44 11.91 -5.20
CA TYR A 198 -15.16 12.48 -3.88
C TYR A 198 -16.10 11.87 -2.82
N VAL A 199 -15.54 11.54 -1.66
CA VAL A 199 -16.30 10.99 -0.52
C VAL A 199 -16.37 12.01 0.62
N THR A 200 -15.22 12.38 1.18
CA THR A 200 -15.12 13.34 2.29
C THR A 200 -13.74 13.95 2.35
N GLU A 201 -13.63 15.14 2.94
CA GLU A 201 -12.36 15.66 3.43
C GLU A 201 -11.97 14.90 4.71
N MET A 202 -10.68 14.64 4.84
CA MET A 202 -10.05 14.04 6.00
C MET A 202 -9.29 15.15 6.74
N GLU A 203 -9.94 15.71 7.76
CA GLU A 203 -9.48 16.89 8.48
C GLU A 203 -8.43 16.52 9.54
N THR A 204 -7.18 16.37 9.12
CA THR A 204 -6.06 16.17 10.03
C THR A 204 -4.82 16.96 9.60
N GLU A 205 -4.07 17.45 10.59
CA GLU A 205 -2.96 18.38 10.38
C GLU A 205 -1.85 17.74 9.54
N GLY A 206 -1.48 18.43 8.45
CA GLY A 206 -0.33 18.07 7.63
C GLY A 206 -0.52 16.82 6.77
N ILE A 207 -1.76 16.32 6.65
CA ILE A 207 -2.12 15.11 5.90
C ILE A 207 -1.43 15.06 4.54
N SER A 208 -0.90 13.89 4.23
CA SER A 208 -0.20 13.64 2.97
C SER A 208 -0.31 12.16 2.58
N GLU A 209 0.82 11.46 2.49
CA GLU A 209 0.89 10.05 2.10
C GLU A 209 0.07 9.20 3.08
N THR A 210 -0.94 8.52 2.56
CA THR A 210 -1.97 7.87 3.37
C THR A 210 -2.34 6.50 2.81
N THR A 211 -1.96 5.45 3.52
CA THR A 211 -2.34 4.08 3.16
C THR A 211 -3.65 3.72 3.85
N LEU A 212 -4.57 3.05 3.14
CA LEU A 212 -5.85 2.56 3.65
C LEU A 212 -5.87 1.03 3.72
N ARG A 213 -6.54 0.44 4.70
CA ARG A 213 -6.94 -0.98 4.73
C ARG A 213 -8.31 -1.12 5.38
N PHE A 214 -8.92 -2.29 5.25
CA PHE A 214 -10.24 -2.59 5.79
C PHE A 214 -10.13 -3.73 6.80
N LEU A 215 -10.72 -3.52 7.98
CA LEU A 215 -10.95 -4.57 8.96
C LEU A 215 -12.13 -5.47 8.52
N PRO A 216 -12.29 -6.67 9.13
CA PRO A 216 -13.38 -7.58 8.79
C PRO A 216 -14.79 -6.98 8.94
N ASP A 217 -14.96 -5.99 9.82
CA ASP A 217 -16.23 -5.29 10.06
C ASP A 217 -16.46 -4.08 9.13
N ASP A 218 -15.72 -4.01 8.01
CA ASP A 218 -15.69 -2.90 7.06
C ASP A 218 -15.14 -1.57 7.60
N THR A 219 -14.63 -1.52 8.84
CA THR A 219 -13.94 -0.33 9.34
C THR A 219 -12.70 -0.05 8.49
N MET A 220 -12.62 1.16 7.94
CA MET A 220 -11.46 1.64 7.21
C MET A 220 -10.44 2.18 8.21
N VAL A 221 -9.21 1.70 8.08
CA VAL A 221 -8.04 2.16 8.85
C VAL A 221 -7.11 2.90 7.90
N ALA A 222 -6.61 4.06 8.34
CA ALA A 222 -5.68 4.89 7.60
C ALA A 222 -4.38 5.05 8.40
N LEU A 223 -3.22 4.83 7.77
CA LEU A 223 -1.92 5.26 8.30
C LEU A 223 -1.46 6.47 7.49
N ILE A 224 -1.36 7.62 8.15
CA ILE A 224 -1.32 8.94 7.54
C ILE A 224 -0.04 9.67 7.97
N ARG A 225 0.76 10.09 6.98
CA ARG A 225 1.86 11.03 7.21
C ARG A 225 1.29 12.44 7.50
N PRO A 226 1.76 13.15 8.56
CA PRO A 226 3.01 12.88 9.28
C PRO A 226 2.95 11.87 10.41
N ARG A 227 1.84 11.73 11.15
CA ARG A 227 1.85 11.00 12.43
C ARG A 227 0.46 10.57 12.92
N TRP A 228 -0.40 10.14 12.00
CA TRP A 228 -1.80 9.85 12.36
C TRP A 228 -2.22 8.45 11.97
N ILE A 229 -3.01 7.83 12.85
CA ILE A 229 -3.90 6.72 12.48
C ILE A 229 -5.31 7.28 12.40
N GLY A 230 -6.02 6.98 11.32
CA GLY A 230 -7.42 7.34 11.14
C GLY A 230 -8.32 6.10 11.16
N LEU A 231 -9.51 6.21 11.76
CA LEU A 231 -10.54 5.18 11.69
C LEU A 231 -11.86 5.76 11.18
N SER A 232 -12.56 5.00 10.35
CA SER A 232 -13.90 5.36 9.89
C SER A 232 -14.74 4.14 9.55
N LYS A 233 -16.00 4.13 9.98
CA LYS A 233 -16.99 3.14 9.56
C LYS A 233 -17.74 3.63 8.30
N PRO A 234 -18.36 2.73 7.51
CA PRO A 234 -19.27 3.15 6.45
C PRO A 234 -20.28 4.20 6.95
N PRO A 235 -20.61 5.24 6.16
CA PRO A 235 -20.22 5.49 4.76
C PRO A 235 -18.89 6.26 4.60
N TYR A 236 -17.99 6.17 5.58
CA TYR A 236 -16.64 6.74 5.57
C TYR A 236 -16.55 8.27 5.53
N ARG A 237 -17.58 8.94 6.07
CA ARG A 237 -17.70 10.41 6.11
C ARG A 237 -17.23 11.04 7.42
N LYS A 238 -17.09 10.24 8.48
CA LYS A 238 -16.67 10.71 9.81
C LYS A 238 -15.45 9.94 10.24
N TRP A 239 -14.39 10.64 10.59
CA TRP A 239 -13.11 10.07 10.95
C TRP A 239 -12.74 10.42 12.37
N SER A 240 -12.18 9.45 13.09
CA SER A 240 -11.42 9.70 14.31
C SER A 240 -9.93 9.60 13.98
N TYR A 241 -9.11 10.40 14.67
CA TYR A 241 -7.67 10.43 14.46
C TYR A 241 -6.94 10.23 15.79
N THR A 242 -5.89 9.40 15.75
CA THR A 242 -4.97 9.21 16.86
C THR A 242 -3.58 9.66 16.44
N ASN A 243 -2.97 10.55 17.22
CA ASN A 243 -1.58 10.93 17.03
C ASN A 243 -0.68 9.79 17.52
N ILE A 244 0.20 9.29 16.66
CA ILE A 244 1.11 8.19 17.01
C ILE A 244 2.38 8.65 17.75
N GLY A 245 2.49 9.95 18.06
CA GLY A 245 3.58 10.54 18.85
C GLY A 245 4.90 10.72 18.11
N GLN A 246 5.03 10.18 16.89
CA GLN A 246 6.26 10.23 16.10
C GLN A 246 5.98 10.37 14.60
N PRO A 247 6.84 11.06 13.84
CA PRO A 247 6.67 11.20 12.41
C PRO A 247 6.97 9.88 11.66
N ILE A 248 6.27 9.65 10.55
CA ILE A 248 6.51 8.55 9.61
C ILE A 248 6.52 9.07 8.17
N GLY A 249 7.43 8.56 7.34
CA GLY A 249 7.52 8.90 5.91
C GLY A 249 7.19 7.72 5.01
N GLY A 250 6.49 7.95 3.89
CA GLY A 250 6.12 6.91 2.93
C GLY A 250 5.38 5.71 3.55
N PRO A 251 4.37 5.91 4.42
CA PRO A 251 3.75 4.83 5.19
C PRO A 251 3.08 3.77 4.30
N ASN A 252 3.26 2.51 4.66
CA ASN A 252 2.47 1.37 4.18
C ASN A 252 2.16 0.44 5.36
N PHE A 253 1.10 -0.35 5.25
CA PHE A 253 0.81 -1.39 6.24
C PHE A 253 -0.03 -2.50 5.62
N LEU A 254 -0.10 -3.64 6.31
CA LEU A 254 -0.99 -4.74 5.97
C LEU A 254 -1.65 -5.32 7.22
N ILE A 255 -2.72 -6.07 6.99
CA ILE A 255 -3.42 -6.86 8.01
C ILE A 255 -3.11 -8.33 7.70
N THR A 256 -2.62 -9.08 8.67
CA THR A 256 -2.38 -10.52 8.53
C THR A 256 -3.70 -11.29 8.49
N PRO A 257 -3.71 -12.57 8.03
CA PRO A 257 -4.91 -13.41 8.14
C PRO A 257 -5.44 -13.54 9.57
N GLN A 258 -4.58 -13.37 10.58
CA GLN A 258 -4.93 -13.39 12.01
C GLN A 258 -5.48 -12.03 12.51
N GLY A 259 -5.55 -11.01 11.66
CA GLY A 259 -6.05 -9.68 12.02
C GLY A 259 -5.01 -8.73 12.61
N THR A 260 -3.76 -9.15 12.74
CA THR A 260 -2.67 -8.30 13.25
C THR A 260 -2.24 -7.26 12.21
N MET A 261 -2.04 -6.01 12.62
CA MET A 261 -1.55 -4.95 11.72
C MET A 261 -0.05 -4.73 11.87
N TRP A 262 0.63 -4.74 10.73
CA TRP A 262 2.05 -4.46 10.61
C TRP A 262 2.26 -3.29 9.67
N ALA A 263 2.90 -2.25 10.16
CA ALA A 263 3.18 -1.03 9.43
C ALA A 263 4.66 -0.89 9.14
N ALA A 264 5.00 -0.19 8.07
CA ALA A 264 6.38 0.13 7.76
C ALA A 264 6.47 1.53 7.14
N GLY A 265 7.62 2.15 7.34
CA GLY A 265 7.90 3.48 6.82
C GLY A 265 9.21 4.02 7.33
N ARG A 266 9.43 5.31 7.07
CA ARG A 266 10.63 6.00 7.51
C ARG A 266 10.48 6.33 8.99
N LYS A 267 11.37 5.77 9.80
CA LYS A 267 11.64 6.25 11.15
C LYS A 267 12.59 7.44 11.05
N TYR A 268 12.23 8.52 11.73
CA TYR A 268 13.09 9.69 11.89
C TYR A 268 13.82 9.59 13.24
N GLY A 269 14.98 10.23 13.33
CA GLY A 269 15.87 10.21 14.50
C GLY A 269 17.22 10.81 14.12
N GLN A 270 18.27 10.44 14.85
CA GLN A 270 19.65 10.84 14.51
C GLN A 270 20.03 10.44 13.07
N ALA A 271 19.56 9.29 12.61
CA ALA A 271 19.62 8.88 11.21
C ALA A 271 18.25 8.36 10.75
N ALA A 272 17.88 8.69 9.51
CA ALA A 272 16.66 8.13 8.90
C ALA A 272 16.83 6.63 8.63
N LYS A 273 15.83 5.85 9.02
CA LYS A 273 15.82 4.39 8.83
C LYS A 273 14.51 3.93 8.20
N THR A 274 14.58 2.89 7.37
CA THR A 274 13.40 2.08 7.04
C THR A 274 13.15 1.12 8.19
N SER A 275 11.91 1.03 8.64
CA SER A 275 11.56 0.24 9.82
C SER A 275 10.21 -0.41 9.69
N LEU A 276 10.06 -1.56 10.34
CA LEU A 276 8.82 -2.27 10.60
C LEU A 276 8.31 -1.89 12.00
N ALA A 277 6.99 -1.80 12.12
CA ALA A 277 6.28 -1.42 13.32
C ALA A 277 5.06 -2.32 13.55
N THR A 278 4.75 -2.59 14.82
CA THR A 278 3.43 -3.07 15.22
C THR A 278 2.45 -1.91 15.20
N MET A 279 1.20 -2.18 14.86
CA MET A 279 0.15 -1.16 14.74
C MET A 279 -1.19 -1.72 15.26
N THR A 280 -1.99 -0.86 15.89
CA THR A 280 -3.41 -1.09 16.16
C THR A 280 -4.23 0.07 15.58
N GLY A 281 -5.52 0.19 15.89
CA GLY A 281 -6.32 1.36 15.51
C GLY A 281 -5.87 2.67 16.18
N THR A 282 -5.05 2.59 17.24
CA THR A 282 -4.64 3.76 18.04
C THR A 282 -3.17 3.75 18.45
N THR A 283 -2.45 2.63 18.26
CA THR A 283 -1.04 2.50 18.66
C THR A 283 -0.14 2.19 17.47
N PHE A 284 1.11 2.61 17.57
CA PHE A 284 2.14 2.36 16.58
C PHE A 284 3.50 2.33 17.28
N GLN A 285 4.28 1.27 17.05
CA GLN A 285 5.60 1.13 17.66
C GLN A 285 6.58 0.49 16.68
N HIS A 286 7.68 1.18 16.38
CA HIS A 286 8.79 0.59 15.63
C HIS A 286 9.40 -0.57 16.43
N VAL A 287 9.58 -1.72 15.79
CA VAL A 287 10.09 -2.95 16.42
C VAL A 287 11.27 -3.58 15.68
N LEU A 288 11.53 -3.20 14.43
CA LEU A 288 12.67 -3.68 13.66
C LEU A 288 13.15 -2.61 12.68
N GLU A 289 14.42 -2.21 12.79
CA GLU A 289 15.08 -1.36 11.82
C GLU A 289 15.77 -2.22 10.75
N LEU A 290 15.65 -1.83 9.49
CA LEU A 290 16.31 -2.50 8.38
C LEU A 290 17.67 -1.87 8.09
N PRO A 291 18.63 -2.62 7.51
CA PRO A 291 19.82 -2.07 6.87
C PRO A 291 19.44 -0.98 5.86
N SER A 292 19.60 0.27 6.27
CA SER A 292 19.11 1.45 5.57
C SER A 292 19.70 2.73 6.16
N GLY A 293 19.57 3.83 5.42
CA GLY A 293 20.18 5.12 5.76
C GLY A 293 20.08 6.11 4.61
N GLY A 294 20.40 7.38 4.90
CA GLY A 294 20.33 8.50 3.96
C GLY A 294 18.92 8.69 3.39
N ASP A 295 18.81 8.76 2.07
CA ASP A 295 17.52 8.78 1.39
C ASP A 295 16.96 7.35 1.32
N THR A 296 15.92 7.06 2.12
CA THR A 296 15.41 5.69 2.31
C THR A 296 13.91 5.64 2.60
N SER A 297 13.29 4.45 2.48
CA SER A 297 11.91 4.07 2.89
C SER A 297 11.00 3.65 1.72
N TYR A 298 9.72 4.06 1.78
CA TYR A 298 8.65 3.78 0.84
C TYR A 298 8.46 2.27 0.61
N PRO A 299 8.10 1.53 1.68
CA PRO A 299 8.03 0.09 1.61
C PRO A 299 6.85 -0.42 0.79
N GLY A 300 7.12 -1.39 -0.09
CA GLY A 300 6.11 -2.30 -0.63
C GLY A 300 6.04 -3.54 0.24
N MET A 301 4.84 -4.02 0.60
CA MET A 301 4.68 -5.08 1.60
C MET A 301 3.75 -6.18 1.10
N VAL A 302 4.19 -7.44 1.18
CA VAL A 302 3.40 -8.62 0.82
C VAL A 302 3.68 -9.75 1.80
N LEU A 303 2.62 -10.42 2.29
CA LEU A 303 2.76 -11.69 3.00
C LEU A 303 2.80 -12.84 1.98
N HIS A 304 3.83 -13.69 2.08
CA HIS A 304 3.97 -14.88 1.25
C HIS A 304 4.80 -15.94 1.98
N ASP A 305 4.31 -17.18 1.98
CA ASP A 305 4.97 -18.35 2.57
C ASP A 305 5.44 -18.13 4.01
N GLY A 306 4.56 -17.58 4.85
CA GLY A 306 4.82 -17.33 6.27
C GLY A 306 5.80 -16.17 6.56
N LEU A 307 6.22 -15.42 5.55
CA LEU A 307 7.13 -14.29 5.68
C LEU A 307 6.48 -13.00 5.19
N LEU A 308 6.87 -11.89 5.82
CA LEU A 308 6.71 -10.55 5.25
C LEU A 308 7.85 -10.29 4.28
N TRP A 309 7.49 -10.07 3.02
CA TRP A 309 8.39 -9.58 1.98
C TRP A 309 8.21 -8.08 1.86
N MET A 310 9.31 -7.35 1.95
CA MET A 310 9.29 -5.90 1.96
C MET A 310 10.32 -5.31 1.02
N SER A 311 9.87 -4.67 -0.06
CA SER A 311 10.74 -3.82 -0.87
C SER A 311 10.92 -2.47 -0.18
N TYR A 312 12.07 -1.83 -0.32
CA TYR A 312 12.32 -0.45 0.10
C TYR A 312 13.50 0.11 -0.67
N TYR A 313 13.68 1.43 -0.67
CA TYR A 313 14.88 2.04 -1.23
C TYR A 313 15.80 2.58 -0.13
N SER A 314 17.09 2.70 -0.41
CA SER A 314 18.05 3.32 0.51
C SER A 314 19.33 3.75 -0.19
N SER A 315 20.00 4.78 0.34
CA SER A 315 21.33 5.22 -0.08
C SER A 315 22.46 4.87 0.89
N HIS A 316 22.26 3.91 1.81
CA HIS A 316 23.26 3.56 2.82
C HIS A 316 24.52 2.89 2.26
N GLU A 317 24.42 2.24 1.09
CA GLU A 317 25.56 1.67 0.38
C GLU A 317 26.09 2.71 -0.63
N GLY A 318 27.17 3.41 -0.29
CA GLY A 318 27.87 4.31 -1.21
C GLY A 318 27.13 5.61 -1.59
N GLY A 319 26.09 6.01 -0.84
CA GLY A 319 25.41 7.30 -1.04
C GLY A 319 24.42 7.35 -2.22
N LYS A 320 24.38 6.31 -3.05
CA LYS A 320 23.47 6.17 -4.19
C LYS A 320 22.22 5.37 -3.80
N THR A 321 21.02 5.87 -4.13
CA THR A 321 19.79 5.13 -3.82
C THR A 321 19.66 3.88 -4.69
N SER A 322 19.41 2.75 -4.02
CA SER A 322 19.15 1.45 -4.64
C SER A 322 17.89 0.82 -4.05
N ILE A 323 17.33 -0.18 -4.73
CA ILE A 323 16.16 -0.94 -4.29
C ILE A 323 16.60 -2.22 -3.60
N PHE A 324 16.05 -2.45 -2.41
CA PHE A 324 16.32 -3.60 -1.57
C PHE A 324 15.04 -4.39 -1.33
N LEU A 325 15.19 -5.69 -1.12
CA LEU A 325 14.13 -6.60 -0.71
C LEU A 325 14.54 -7.29 0.59
N ALA A 326 13.73 -7.09 1.63
CA ALA A 326 13.83 -7.79 2.89
C ALA A 326 12.83 -8.94 2.96
N LYS A 327 13.22 -10.02 3.64
CA LYS A 327 12.32 -11.07 4.13
C LYS A 327 12.36 -11.04 5.64
N ILE A 328 11.20 -11.03 6.27
CA ILE A 328 11.04 -10.86 7.71
C ILE A 328 10.08 -11.93 8.21
N LYS A 329 10.48 -12.65 9.26
CA LYS A 329 9.58 -13.50 10.03
C LYS A 329 8.86 -12.63 11.05
N LEU A 330 7.53 -12.61 11.02
CA LEU A 330 6.68 -11.84 11.93
C LEU A 330 6.42 -12.58 13.23
#